data_AF-A0A2V7NT32-F1
#
_entry.id   AF-A0A2V7NT32-F1
#
_cell.length_a   1.000
_cell.length_b   1.000
_cell.length_c   1.000
_cell.angle_alpha   90.00
_cell.angle_beta   90.00
_cell.angle_gamma   90.00
#
_symmetry.space_group_name_H-M   'P 1'
#
loop_
_entity.id
_entity.type
_entity.pdbx_description
1 polymer ?
#
loop_
_entity_poly.entity_id
_entity_poly.type
_entity_poly.pdbx_seq_one_letter_code
_entity_poly.pdbx_strand_id
1 'polypeptide(L)'
;MSTAARRFAVVSVIVPCRNEERYIARCLDSILASDYPRERLEVLVVDGQSDDRTRAILDDYVSRQPIIRVLDNPRRIQPVALNIGIRASRGEILLRMDAHVVYPPNYISELVAALERTGADSVGGVLITVPGNQTPIGRAIAIAMSHPFGVGNAY
;
A
#
# COMPACT_ATOMS: atom_id res chain seq x y z
N MET A 1 -14.19 -1.45 35.43
CA MET A 1 -13.98 -0.76 34.15
C MET A 1 -13.95 -1.82 33.06
N SER A 2 -15.00 -1.89 32.25
CA SER A 2 -15.14 -2.90 31.20
C SER A 2 -14.12 -2.60 30.09
N THR A 3 -13.17 -3.52 29.88
CA THR A 3 -12.33 -3.54 28.69
C THR A 3 -13.24 -3.84 27.51
N ALA A 4 -13.75 -2.78 26.86
CA ALA A 4 -14.41 -2.93 25.57
C ALA A 4 -13.42 -3.65 24.64
N ALA A 5 -13.81 -4.81 24.12
CA ALA A 5 -13.01 -5.54 23.15
C ALA A 5 -12.63 -4.56 22.03
N ARG A 6 -11.32 -4.42 21.76
CA ARG A 6 -10.82 -3.52 20.72
C ARG A 6 -11.44 -3.95 19.39
N ARG A 7 -12.40 -3.17 18.88
CA ARG A 7 -13.03 -3.42 17.59
C ARG A 7 -12.02 -3.00 16.52
N PHE A 8 -11.43 -3.97 15.84
CA PHE A 8 -10.63 -3.68 14.65
C PHE A 8 -11.57 -3.38 13.48
N ALA A 9 -11.45 -2.18 12.91
CA ALA A 9 -12.14 -1.78 11.69
C ALA A 9 -11.70 -2.66 10.50
N VAL A 10 -12.59 -2.89 9.55
CA VAL A 10 -12.19 -3.57 8.30
C VAL A 10 -11.44 -2.57 7.41
N VAL A 11 -10.25 -2.93 6.94
CA VAL A 11 -9.41 -2.10 6.07
C VAL A 11 -9.33 -2.71 4.67
N SER A 12 -9.64 -1.92 3.65
CA SER A 12 -9.40 -2.26 2.26
C SER A 12 -8.11 -1.60 1.78
N VAL A 13 -7.07 -2.40 1.57
CA VAL A 13 -5.83 -1.97 0.95
C VAL A 13 -6.02 -1.93 -0.56
N ILE A 14 -5.69 -0.82 -1.21
CA ILE A 14 -5.81 -0.63 -2.66
C ILE A 14 -4.42 -0.37 -3.23
N VAL A 15 -3.97 -1.27 -4.11
CA VAL A 15 -2.64 -1.24 -4.74
C VAL A 15 -2.79 -1.06 -6.25
N PRO A 16 -2.73 0.17 -6.79
CA PRO A 16 -2.61 0.35 -8.24
C PRO A 16 -1.25 -0.19 -8.70
N CYS A 17 -1.25 -0.96 -9.77
CA CYS A 17 -0.06 -1.65 -10.27
C CYS A 17 -0.04 -1.64 -11.80
N ARG A 18 1.14 -1.53 -12.42
CA ARG A 18 1.36 -1.80 -13.83
C ARG A 18 2.85 -2.03 -14.09
N ASN A 19 3.21 -3.19 -14.61
CA ASN A 19 4.58 -3.59 -14.92
C ASN A 19 5.53 -3.47 -13.73
N GLU A 20 5.15 -4.09 -12.61
CA GLU A 20 5.85 -4.04 -11.32
C GLU A 20 6.49 -5.40 -10.97
N GLU A 21 6.89 -6.21 -11.96
CA GLU A 21 7.39 -7.58 -11.73
C GLU A 21 8.57 -7.64 -10.75
N ARG A 22 9.33 -6.55 -10.64
CA ARG A 22 10.50 -6.42 -9.76
C ARG A 22 10.15 -6.15 -8.31
N TYR A 23 8.96 -5.62 -8.04
CA TYR A 23 8.61 -5.06 -6.74
C TYR A 23 7.35 -5.65 -6.13
N ILE A 24 6.38 -6.06 -6.94
CA ILE A 24 5.04 -6.43 -6.48
C ILE A 24 5.05 -7.56 -5.44
N ALA A 25 5.94 -8.55 -5.58
CA ALA A 25 6.08 -9.63 -4.61
C ALA A 25 6.49 -9.10 -3.23
N ARG A 26 7.53 -8.25 -3.17
CA ARG A 26 8.00 -7.65 -1.92
C ARG A 26 6.96 -6.73 -1.28
N CYS A 27 6.21 -6.00 -2.09
CA CYS A 27 5.11 -5.17 -1.63
C CYS A 27 4.03 -6.02 -0.95
N LEU A 28 3.55 -7.07 -1.62
CA LEU A 28 2.56 -7.98 -1.07
C LEU A 28 3.05 -8.71 0.18
N ASP A 29 4.29 -9.19 0.19
CA ASP A 29 4.90 -9.82 1.37
C ASP A 29 4.89 -8.86 2.57
N SER A 30 5.20 -7.58 2.35
CA SER A 30 5.18 -6.58 3.41
C SER A 30 3.78 -6.29 3.96
N ILE A 31 2.76 -6.29 3.10
CA ILE A 31 1.35 -6.16 3.49
C ILE A 31 0.90 -7.39 4.30
N LEU A 32 1.26 -8.59 3.83
CA LEU A 32 0.91 -9.86 4.49
C LEU A 32 1.63 -10.07 5.82
N ALA A 33 2.77 -9.40 6.03
CA ALA A 33 3.54 -9.36 7.27
C ALA A 33 3.04 -8.29 8.26
N SER A 34 1.96 -7.57 7.95
CA SER A 34 1.39 -6.57 8.85
C SER A 34 0.93 -7.20 10.17
N ASP A 35 1.04 -6.43 11.26
CA ASP A 35 0.51 -6.80 12.58
C ASP A 35 -1.01 -6.61 12.71
N TYR A 36 -1.69 -6.11 11.67
CA TYR A 36 -3.14 -5.93 11.68
C TYR A 36 -3.86 -7.27 11.50
N PRO A 37 -5.00 -7.51 12.18
CA PRO A 37 -5.70 -8.79 12.09
C PRO A 37 -6.09 -9.12 10.65
N ARG A 38 -5.65 -10.28 10.17
CA ARG A 38 -5.77 -10.70 8.77
C ARG A 38 -7.22 -10.80 8.30
N GLU A 39 -8.12 -11.23 9.18
CA GLU A 39 -9.57 -11.32 8.94
C GLU A 39 -10.25 -9.94 8.83
N ARG A 40 -9.52 -8.86 9.15
CA ARG A 40 -9.96 -7.47 9.00
C ARG A 40 -9.27 -6.77 7.83
N LEU A 41 -8.50 -7.49 7.03
CA LEU A 41 -7.84 -6.98 5.83
C LEU A 41 -8.45 -7.60 4.58
N GLU A 42 -8.64 -6.77 3.56
CA GLU A 42 -8.65 -7.21 2.16
C GLU A 42 -7.62 -6.40 1.37
N VAL A 43 -7.05 -7.01 0.34
CA VAL A 43 -6.06 -6.39 -0.54
C VAL A 43 -6.55 -6.44 -1.97
N LEU A 44 -6.80 -5.27 -2.54
CA LEU A 44 -7.24 -5.08 -3.92
C LEU A 44 -6.05 -4.60 -4.76
N VAL A 45 -5.45 -5.51 -5.51
CA VAL A 45 -4.44 -5.12 -6.51
C VAL A 45 -5.15 -4.77 -7.81
N VAL A 46 -4.97 -3.55 -8.29
CA VAL A 46 -5.65 -3.06 -9.48
C VAL A 46 -4.64 -2.90 -10.61
N ASP A 47 -4.54 -3.93 -11.45
CA ASP A 47 -3.53 -4.11 -12.48
C ASP A 47 -3.91 -3.38 -13.78
N GLY A 48 -3.02 -2.50 -14.25
CA GLY A 48 -3.12 -1.72 -15.47
C GLY A 48 -2.85 -2.51 -16.75
N GLN A 49 -3.33 -3.76 -16.82
CA GLN A 49 -3.04 -4.73 -17.89
C GLN A 49 -1.53 -4.87 -18.12
N SER A 50 -0.83 -5.35 -17.09
CA SER A 50 0.62 -5.56 -17.19
C SER A 50 0.99 -6.52 -18.32
N ASP A 51 2.07 -6.22 -19.02
CA ASP A 51 2.61 -7.01 -20.14
C ASP A 51 3.96 -7.69 -19.80
N ASP A 52 4.40 -7.58 -18.54
CA ASP A 52 5.54 -8.28 -17.97
C ASP A 52 5.08 -9.45 -17.05
N ARG A 53 5.95 -9.95 -16.17
CA ARG A 53 5.61 -11.06 -15.27
C ARG A 53 4.72 -10.68 -14.09
N THR A 54 4.29 -9.42 -13.96
CA THR A 54 3.47 -8.94 -12.82
C THR A 54 2.23 -9.80 -12.63
N ARG A 55 1.48 -10.08 -13.69
CA ARG A 55 0.21 -10.82 -13.59
C ARG A 55 0.42 -12.26 -13.12
N ALA A 56 1.44 -12.93 -13.64
CA ALA A 56 1.80 -14.28 -13.21
C ALA A 56 2.18 -14.35 -11.73
N ILE A 57 2.87 -13.32 -11.21
CA ILE A 57 3.18 -13.20 -9.78
C ILE A 57 1.86 -13.02 -9.00
N LEU A 58 0.99 -12.10 -9.43
CA LEU A 58 -0.28 -11.86 -8.76
C LEU A 58 -1.16 -13.11 -8.68
N ASP A 59 -1.23 -13.92 -9.74
CA ASP A 59 -2.02 -15.15 -9.78
C ASP A 59 -1.52 -16.19 -8.74
N ASP A 60 -0.19 -16.31 -8.56
CA ASP A 60 0.41 -17.16 -7.51
C ASP A 60 0.02 -16.68 -6.10
N TYR A 61 0.01 -15.36 -5.85
CA TYR A 61 -0.44 -14.80 -4.57
C TYR A 61 -1.93 -15.05 -4.32
N VAL A 62 -2.79 -14.81 -5.31
CA VAL A 62 -4.25 -15.04 -5.19
C VAL A 62 -4.54 -16.50 -4.84
N SER A 63 -3.81 -17.46 -5.44
CA SER A 63 -4.00 -18.88 -5.16
C SER A 63 -3.69 -19.30 -3.71
N ARG A 64 -2.82 -18.55 -3.02
CA ARG A 64 -2.34 -18.87 -1.66
C ARG A 64 -2.94 -17.95 -0.59
N GLN A 65 -3.45 -16.79 -0.98
CA GLN A 65 -3.84 -15.71 -0.07
C GLN A 65 -5.26 -15.24 -0.36
N PRO A 66 -6.29 -15.80 0.31
CA PRO A 66 -7.70 -15.48 0.05
C PRO A 66 -8.09 -14.02 0.26
N ILE A 67 -7.28 -13.25 1.00
CA ILE A 67 -7.50 -11.82 1.23
C ILE A 67 -7.13 -10.96 0.01
N ILE A 68 -6.39 -11.50 -0.97
CA ILE A 68 -5.91 -10.78 -2.16
C ILE A 68 -6.89 -10.99 -3.32
N ARG A 69 -7.32 -9.90 -3.94
CA ARG A 69 -8.12 -9.89 -5.17
C ARG A 69 -7.44 -9.01 -6.21
N VAL A 70 -7.40 -9.48 -7.45
CA VAL A 70 -6.86 -8.71 -8.58
C VAL A 70 -8.03 -8.17 -9.42
N LEU A 71 -7.98 -6.89 -9.76
CA LEU A 71 -8.96 -6.19 -10.58
C LEU A 71 -8.25 -5.60 -11.80
N ASP A 72 -8.94 -5.56 -12.95
CA ASP A 72 -8.37 -5.01 -14.17
C ASP A 72 -8.64 -3.50 -14.29
N ASN A 73 -7.59 -2.75 -14.61
CA ASN A 73 -7.65 -1.36 -15.03
C ASN A 73 -7.31 -1.23 -16.52
N PRO A 74 -8.30 -1.32 -17.42
CA PRO A 74 -8.06 -1.25 -18.86
C PRO A 74 -7.58 0.14 -19.32
N ARG A 75 -7.77 1.18 -18.51
CA ARG A 75 -7.33 2.55 -18.81
C ARG A 75 -5.85 2.78 -18.50
N ARG A 76 -5.20 1.86 -17.79
CA ARG A 76 -3.76 1.87 -17.48
C ARG A 76 -3.24 3.16 -16.82
N ILE A 77 -4.11 3.89 -16.14
CA ILE A 77 -3.78 5.11 -15.39
C ILE A 77 -4.18 4.97 -13.91
N GLN A 78 -3.36 5.54 -13.03
CA GLN A 78 -3.50 5.38 -11.58
C GLN A 78 -4.85 5.87 -11.02
N PRO A 79 -5.40 7.04 -11.40
CA PRO A 79 -6.70 7.48 -10.87
C PRO A 79 -7.84 6.52 -11.16
N VAL A 80 -7.82 5.87 -12.33
CA VAL A 80 -8.83 4.86 -12.68
C VAL A 80 -8.66 3.60 -11.85
N ALA A 81 -7.42 3.15 -11.63
CA ALA A 81 -7.13 2.02 -10.73
C ALA A 81 -7.64 2.27 -9.31
N LEU A 82 -7.34 3.44 -8.74
CA LEU A 82 -7.82 3.82 -7.41
C LEU A 82 -9.34 3.84 -7.35
N ASN A 83 -10.01 4.46 -8.32
CA ASN A 83 -11.46 4.51 -8.40
C ASN A 83 -12.12 3.12 -8.54
N ILE A 84 -11.49 2.19 -9.27
CA ILE A 84 -11.93 0.79 -9.36
C ILE A 84 -11.79 0.10 -8.01
N GLY A 85 -10.64 0.27 -7.35
CA GLY A 85 -10.38 -0.27 -6.02
C GLY A 85 -11.41 0.21 -5.00
N ILE A 86 -11.60 1.52 -4.88
CA ILE A 86 -12.55 2.15 -3.95
C ILE A 86 -13.96 1.59 -4.10
N ARG A 87 -14.44 1.43 -5.35
CA ARG A 87 -15.79 0.87 -5.59
C ARG A 87 -15.91 -0.61 -5.25
N ALA A 88 -14.81 -1.36 -5.28
CA ALA A 88 -14.78 -2.79 -5.00
C ALA A 88 -14.45 -3.12 -3.53
N SER A 89 -14.05 -2.12 -2.76
CA SER A 89 -13.76 -2.17 -1.32
C SER A 89 -15.00 -2.45 -0.49
N ARG A 90 -14.79 -3.16 0.61
CA ARG A 90 -15.78 -3.57 1.62
C ARG A 90 -15.42 -3.05 3.02
N GLY A 91 -14.22 -2.51 3.18
CA GLY A 91 -13.71 -1.98 4.44
C GLY A 91 -14.32 -0.64 4.82
N GLU A 92 -14.33 -0.39 6.13
CA GLU A 92 -14.69 0.90 6.73
C GLU A 92 -13.59 1.94 6.46
N ILE A 93 -12.34 1.50 6.32
CA ILE A 93 -11.17 2.33 6.03
C ILE A 93 -10.58 1.94 4.69
N LEU A 94 -10.27 2.94 3.85
CA LEU A 94 -9.60 2.77 2.58
C LEU A 94 -8.13 3.17 2.72
N LEU A 95 -7.22 2.24 2.43
CA LEU A 95 -5.78 2.48 2.51
C LEU A 95 -5.14 2.34 1.14
N ARG A 96 -4.64 3.45 0.57
CA ARG A 96 -3.86 3.41 -0.66
C ARG A 96 -2.41 3.02 -0.35
N MET A 97 -1.88 2.04 -1.07
CA MET A 97 -0.48 1.61 -1.00
C MET A 97 0.08 1.46 -2.42
N ASP A 98 1.38 1.70 -2.63
CA ASP A 98 2.01 1.66 -3.95
C ASP A 98 2.76 0.34 -4.16
N ALA A 99 2.65 -0.22 -5.37
CA ALA A 99 3.18 -1.55 -5.71
C ALA A 99 4.72 -1.70 -5.63
N HIS A 100 5.45 -0.59 -5.58
CA HIS A 100 6.91 -0.55 -5.49
C HIS A 100 7.44 -0.15 -4.10
N VAL A 101 6.58 -0.16 -3.08
CA VAL A 101 6.93 0.20 -1.70
C VAL A 101 6.92 -1.04 -0.80
N VAL A 102 7.84 -1.07 0.17
CA VAL A 102 7.87 -2.04 1.28
C VAL A 102 7.44 -1.32 2.54
N TYR A 103 6.45 -1.88 3.23
CA TYR A 103 5.86 -1.26 4.41
C TYR A 103 6.34 -1.94 5.71
N PRO A 104 6.54 -1.18 6.80
CA PRO A 104 6.84 -1.77 8.09
C PRO A 104 5.61 -2.53 8.64
N PRO A 105 5.80 -3.58 9.46
CA PRO A 105 4.69 -4.40 9.96
C PRO A 105 3.57 -3.62 10.67
N ASN A 106 3.92 -2.55 11.38
CA ASN A 106 2.99 -1.71 12.13
C ASN A 106 2.34 -0.58 11.30
N TYR A 107 2.59 -0.50 9.98
CA TYR A 107 2.11 0.62 9.15
C TYR A 107 0.59 0.77 9.21
N ILE A 108 -0.15 -0.32 9.01
CA ILE A 108 -1.61 -0.30 8.98
C ILE A 108 -2.18 0.00 10.36
N SER A 109 -1.67 -0.65 11.41
CA SER A 109 -2.17 -0.48 12.78
C SER A 109 -1.95 0.92 13.33
N GLU A 110 -0.79 1.54 13.05
CA GLU A 110 -0.50 2.93 13.42
C GLU A 110 -1.42 3.93 12.71
N LEU A 111 -1.66 3.75 11.41
CA LEU A 111 -2.56 4.64 10.66
C LEU A 111 -4.01 4.52 11.15
N VAL A 112 -4.50 3.30 11.39
CA VAL A 112 -5.83 3.09 11.95
C VAL A 112 -5.94 3.71 13.35
N ALA A 113 -4.95 3.50 14.21
CA ALA A 113 -4.92 4.11 15.54
C ALA A 113 -4.88 5.64 15.48
N ALA A 114 -4.16 6.21 14.51
CA ALA A 114 -4.13 7.65 14.28
C ALA A 114 -5.50 8.21 13.85
N LEU A 115 -6.21 7.55 12.92
CA LEU A 115 -7.57 7.92 12.52
C LEU A 115 -8.51 7.92 13.73
N GLU A 116 -8.53 6.83 14.49
CA GLU A 116 -9.40 6.67 15.67
C GLU A 116 -9.09 7.72 16.75
N ARG A 117 -7.80 7.96 17.03
CA ARG A 117 -7.36 8.90 18.07
C ARG A 117 -7.66 10.34 17.71
N THR A 118 -7.55 10.71 16.44
CA THR A 118 -7.68 12.11 16.00
C THR A 118 -9.08 12.46 15.52
N GLY A 119 -9.86 11.48 15.08
CA GLY A 119 -11.13 11.71 14.40
C GLY A 119 -10.97 12.38 13.02
N ALA A 120 -9.76 12.37 12.45
CA ALA A 120 -9.51 12.95 11.13
C ALA A 120 -10.14 12.10 10.02
N ASP A 121 -10.54 12.74 8.92
CA ASP A 121 -11.05 12.04 7.73
C ASP A 121 -9.95 11.28 6.98
N SER A 122 -8.69 11.70 7.12
CA SER A 122 -7.53 11.10 6.45
C SER A 122 -6.26 11.29 7.27
N VAL A 123 -5.39 10.29 7.24
CA VAL A 123 -4.04 10.32 7.82
C VAL A 123 -3.04 9.77 6.80
N GLY A 124 -1.76 10.09 6.98
CA GLY A 124 -0.68 9.59 6.15
C GLY A 124 0.58 9.31 6.97
N GLY A 125 1.43 8.43 6.46
CA GLY A 125 2.76 8.18 7.02
C GLY A 125 3.82 9.10 6.42
N VAL A 126 4.96 9.18 7.09
CA VAL A 126 6.17 9.84 6.55
C VAL A 126 6.81 8.92 5.51
N LEU A 127 7.16 9.46 4.34
CA LEU A 127 7.86 8.73 3.30
C LEU A 127 9.37 8.75 3.58
N ILE A 128 9.98 7.59 3.74
CA ILE A 128 11.44 7.46 3.86
C ILE A 128 12.01 7.12 2.48
N THR A 129 12.75 8.06 1.88
CA THR A 129 13.37 7.83 0.57
C THR A 129 14.65 7.02 0.72
N VAL A 130 14.70 5.86 0.07
CA VAL A 130 15.89 5.01 0.00
C VAL A 130 16.54 5.10 -1.38
N PRO A 131 17.87 5.12 -1.48
CA PRO A 131 18.55 5.23 -2.76
C PRO A 131 18.37 3.95 -3.58
N GLY A 132 18.00 4.08 -4.86
CA GLY A 132 17.83 2.94 -5.77
C GLY A 132 19.13 2.19 -6.09
N ASN A 133 20.29 2.83 -5.88
CA ASN A 133 21.61 2.21 -5.92
C ASN A 133 22.58 2.95 -4.99
N GLN A 134 23.73 2.34 -4.71
CA GLN A 134 24.73 2.91 -3.78
C GLN A 134 25.72 3.88 -4.44
N THR A 135 25.43 4.37 -5.64
CA THR A 135 26.28 5.37 -6.30
C THR A 135 26.18 6.72 -5.58
N PRO A 136 27.21 7.59 -5.69
CA PRO A 136 27.14 8.94 -5.13
C PRO A 136 25.91 9.72 -5.61
N ILE A 137 25.53 9.58 -6.88
CA ILE A 137 24.34 10.21 -7.46
C ILE A 137 23.06 9.66 -6.81
N GLY A 138 22.92 8.33 -6.71
CA GLY A 138 21.76 7.70 -6.09
C GLY A 138 21.55 8.14 -4.64
N ARG A 139 22.64 8.24 -3.87
CA ARG A 139 22.62 8.74 -2.49
C ARG A 139 22.27 10.22 -2.42
N ALA A 140 22.85 11.07 -3.28
CA ALA A 140 22.57 12.49 -3.31
C ALA A 140 21.10 12.77 -3.65
N ILE A 141 20.51 12.03 -4.60
CA ILE A 141 19.08 12.14 -4.93
C ILE A 141 18.22 11.79 -3.72
N ALA A 142 18.50 10.68 -3.02
CA ALA A 142 17.74 10.28 -1.84
C ALA A 142 17.80 11.34 -0.72
N ILE A 143 18.99 11.91 -0.47
CA ILE A 143 19.16 13.01 0.51
C ILE A 143 18.35 14.24 0.08
N ALA A 144 18.46 14.67 -1.18
CA ALA A 144 17.73 15.82 -1.67
C ALA A 144 16.21 15.63 -1.53
N MET A 145 15.69 14.44 -1.86
CA MET A 145 14.28 14.09 -1.72
C MET A 145 13.80 13.94 -0.26
N SER A 146 14.71 13.87 0.69
CA SER A 146 14.39 13.77 2.13
C SER A 146 14.72 15.05 2.89
N HIS A 147 15.08 16.13 2.19
CA HIS A 147 15.52 17.38 2.80
C HIS A 147 14.52 18.50 2.48
N PRO A 148 14.19 19.40 3.43
CA PRO A 148 13.28 20.52 3.19
C PRO A 148 13.64 21.39 1.98
N PHE A 149 14.94 21.48 1.67
CA PHE A 149 15.41 22.19 0.48
C PHE A 149 14.97 21.55 -0.85
N GLY A 150 14.83 20.22 -0.91
CA GLY A 150 14.43 19.52 -2.14
C GLY A 150 12.92 19.32 -2.28
N VAL A 151 12.18 19.20 -1.18
CA VAL A 151 10.74 18.88 -1.19
C VAL A 151 9.86 19.91 -0.48
N GLY A 152 10.42 21.04 -0.06
CA GLY A 152 9.68 22.14 0.57
C GLY A 152 9.15 21.75 1.94
N ASN A 153 7.83 21.78 2.11
CA ASN A 153 7.14 21.36 3.33
C ASN A 153 6.65 19.89 3.30
N ALA A 154 7.02 19.13 2.26
CA ALA A 154 6.67 17.72 2.09
C ALA A 154 7.81 16.76 2.49
N TYR A 155 8.67 17.19 3.43
CA TYR A 155 9.83 16.44 3.94
C TYR A 155 9.46 15.44 5.04
#